data_AF-A0AAN6YJY8-F1
#
_entry.id   AF-A0AAN6YJY8-F1
#
_cell.length_a   1.000
_cell.length_b   1.000
_cell.length_c   1.000
_cell.angle_alpha   90.00
_cell.angle_beta   90.00
_cell.angle_gamma   90.00
#
_symmetry.space_group_name_H-M   'P 1'
#
loop_
_entity.id
_entity.type
_entity.pdbx_description
1 polymer ?
#
loop_
_entity_poly.entity_id
_entity_poly.type
_entity_poly.pdbx_seq_one_letter_code
_entity_poly.pdbx_strand_id
1 'polypeptide(L)'
;MLVWTQVQTIATCVGLLAILLTVGTLIHSRYLRLRDSDPLRDVVNPDIMGVFATKRPSYLRVLFGAKVTAPLVPSIGGLIRAGDIGLWTSEAFSHIHTRRCSTTATGWVALAETTLSGMSQLEDSVLRDMEIPADVLAYIREVRKWHGSSHSSTDLYEAESRQLVRCIRQLDREARHATEVPSESKSRLAVCQTEKPWLHRGSLCLSVAASETMALATILGIPLEVNDYTQTIKGIGAFGSSLEIGRQITPPKIELSFPPHWSEPVPSYSSGYTTVMAKNIAFGCVPFSENEYWVNAIYFNDDVLNAIKTGRAITDISGYGGASMQYLWQLPAAKSSSSYFHPRSHWVEDGSRIGAVESMKGDQIYVTWQRAVAGIPFGGIVPQSCSLVAEAVAFSVAGTNLGGCINEIEELINDLYYLVPGTDDDKLTIFGNFVQERCRTRTWIETDNWTRPVRLNTPSAATTFGRYMNLLEIVAARFQSRDGLDRMEILFRKTHECVAAIYKAAVKVYLLKAPQTDAPAWRLTAEEKQVLELDLASALASVRGKLKRTDLLTLEDATVIVRCILAAWAVQVPIIRWKDEMLDSDLGPLSTIPPLPRIRRLAVLGDLPQVAGLG
;
A
#
# COMPACT_ATOMS: atom_id res chain seq x y z
N MET A 1 -83.67 14.92 28.78
CA MET A 1 -82.51 14.35 29.50
C MET A 1 -81.54 13.62 28.60
N LEU A 2 -81.98 12.70 27.72
CA LEU A 2 -81.07 11.84 26.91
C LEU A 2 -80.07 12.61 26.02
N VAL A 3 -80.50 13.70 25.38
CA VAL A 3 -79.65 14.55 24.53
C VAL A 3 -78.56 15.26 25.33
N TRP A 4 -78.88 15.74 26.55
CA TRP A 4 -77.93 16.44 27.40
C TRP A 4 -76.81 15.50 27.89
N THR A 5 -77.16 14.27 28.25
CA THR A 5 -76.18 13.23 28.64
C THR A 5 -75.28 12.82 27.47
N GLN A 6 -75.80 12.78 26.24
CA GLN A 6 -75.00 12.53 25.04
C GLN A 6 -74.00 13.66 24.77
N VAL A 7 -74.45 14.92 24.84
CA VAL A 7 -73.60 16.10 24.64
C VAL A 7 -72.48 16.15 25.70
N GLN A 8 -72.78 15.88 26.97
CA GLN A 8 -71.77 15.84 28.04
C GLN A 8 -70.75 14.71 27.82
N THR A 9 -71.20 13.54 27.37
CA THR A 9 -70.30 12.41 27.09
C THR A 9 -69.37 12.74 25.92
N ILE A 10 -69.90 13.30 24.83
CA ILE A 10 -69.11 13.73 23.67
C ILE A 10 -68.09 14.80 24.08
N ALA A 11 -68.50 15.81 24.84
CA ALA A 11 -67.60 16.86 25.32
C ALA A 11 -66.46 16.31 26.20
N THR A 12 -66.76 15.32 27.06
CA THR A 12 -65.75 14.67 27.90
C THR A 12 -64.77 13.83 27.07
N CYS A 13 -65.27 13.07 26.08
CA CYS A 13 -64.43 12.31 25.15
C CYS A 13 -63.52 13.23 24.32
N VAL A 14 -64.05 14.36 23.82
CA VAL A 14 -63.28 15.37 23.10
C VAL A 14 -62.22 16.02 24.00
N GLY A 15 -62.58 16.37 25.24
CA GLY A 15 -61.65 16.91 26.23
C GLY A 15 -60.51 15.95 26.56
N LEU A 16 -60.80 14.66 26.78
CA LEU A 16 -59.79 13.62 27.00
C LEU A 16 -58.90 13.42 25.78
N LEU A 17 -59.47 13.40 24.58
CA LEU A 17 -58.69 13.29 23.34
C LEU A 17 -57.75 14.49 23.17
N ALA A 18 -58.22 15.70 23.45
CA ALA A 18 -57.39 16.92 23.40
C ALA A 18 -56.23 16.87 24.40
N ILE A 19 -56.47 16.37 25.62
CA ILE A 19 -55.41 16.16 26.62
C ILE A 19 -54.41 15.10 26.14
N LEU A 20 -54.87 13.97 25.61
CA LEU A 20 -54.00 12.91 25.09
C LEU A 20 -53.16 13.39 23.91
N LEU A 21 -53.74 14.16 22.99
CA LEU A 21 -53.00 14.78 21.89
C LEU A 21 -51.96 15.79 22.40
N THR A 22 -52.31 16.60 23.40
CA THR A 22 -51.38 17.57 24.01
C THR A 22 -50.22 16.88 24.72
N VAL A 23 -50.50 15.82 25.48
CA VAL A 23 -49.46 14.99 26.11
C VAL A 23 -48.60 14.31 25.04
N GLY A 24 -49.22 13.77 23.99
CA GLY A 24 -48.52 13.15 22.86
C GLY A 24 -47.57 14.12 22.15
N THR A 25 -48.02 15.35 21.85
CA THR A 25 -47.17 16.37 21.22
C THR A 25 -46.06 16.85 22.15
N LEU A 26 -46.29 16.95 23.46
CA LEU A 26 -45.26 17.28 24.44
C LEU A 26 -44.20 16.18 24.55
N ILE A 27 -44.61 14.91 24.60
CA ILE A 27 -43.69 13.77 24.62
C ILE A 27 -42.90 13.71 23.32
N HIS A 28 -43.55 13.89 22.17
CA HIS A 28 -42.88 13.91 20.86
C HIS A 28 -41.89 15.08 20.74
N SER A 29 -42.29 16.28 21.18
CA SER A 29 -41.41 17.45 21.21
C SER A 29 -40.21 17.25 22.14
N ARG A 30 -40.43 16.61 23.31
CA ARG A 30 -39.34 16.25 24.23
C ARG A 30 -38.40 15.22 23.60
N TYR A 31 -38.95 14.21 22.92
CA TYR A 31 -38.15 13.23 22.18
C TYR A 31 -37.29 13.91 21.11
N LEU A 32 -37.87 14.78 20.28
CA LEU A 32 -37.11 15.49 19.25
C LEU A 32 -36.00 16.34 19.85
N ARG A 33 -36.27 17.09 20.93
CA ARG A 33 -35.23 17.87 21.63
C ARG A 33 -34.12 17.00 22.21
N LEU A 34 -34.47 15.89 22.87
CA LEU A 34 -33.47 14.97 23.43
C LEU A 34 -32.61 14.33 22.34
N ARG A 35 -33.24 13.90 21.25
CA ARG A 35 -32.55 13.36 20.07
C ARG A 35 -31.64 14.39 19.42
N ASP A 36 -32.14 15.61 19.24
CA ASP A 36 -31.38 16.66 18.55
C ASP A 36 -30.28 17.25 19.44
N SER A 37 -30.37 17.08 20.76
CA SER A 37 -29.32 17.43 21.72
C SER A 37 -28.21 16.38 21.84
N ASP A 38 -28.39 15.18 21.29
CA ASP A 38 -27.37 14.13 21.34
C ASP A 38 -26.29 14.41 20.28
N PRO A 39 -25.04 14.72 20.67
CA PRO A 39 -23.95 14.98 19.72
C PRO A 39 -23.61 13.75 18.87
N LEU A 40 -24.03 12.55 19.27
CA LEU A 40 -23.77 11.29 18.58
C LEU A 40 -24.96 10.81 17.74
N ARG A 41 -25.98 11.66 17.50
CA ARG A 41 -27.16 11.28 16.72
C ARG A 41 -26.80 10.81 15.30
N ASP A 42 -25.76 11.39 14.70
CA ASP A 42 -25.35 11.07 13.31
C ASP A 42 -24.63 9.72 13.24
N VAL A 43 -24.12 9.20 14.37
CA VAL A 43 -23.50 7.86 14.48
C VAL A 43 -24.50 6.72 14.22
N VAL A 44 -25.77 7.06 14.17
CA VAL A 44 -26.84 6.12 13.87
C VAL A 44 -27.20 6.12 12.37
N ASN A 45 -26.63 7.02 11.58
CA ASN A 45 -26.88 7.08 10.15
C ASN A 45 -25.98 6.07 9.41
N PRO A 46 -26.54 5.00 8.80
CA PRO A 46 -25.75 4.06 8.00
C PRO A 46 -25.09 4.71 6.78
N ASP A 47 -25.62 5.82 6.27
CA ASP A 47 -25.01 6.53 5.14
C ASP A 47 -23.71 7.26 5.51
N ILE A 48 -23.52 7.54 6.81
CA ILE A 48 -22.34 8.22 7.36
C ILE A 48 -21.38 7.21 8.00
N MET A 49 -21.92 6.28 8.80
CA MET A 49 -21.13 5.34 9.59
C MET A 49 -20.93 3.97 8.94
N GLY A 50 -21.63 3.69 7.85
CA GLY A 50 -21.57 2.39 7.18
C GLY A 50 -21.90 1.24 8.14
N VAL A 51 -21.06 0.20 8.15
CA VAL A 51 -21.18 -0.97 9.04
C VAL A 51 -20.98 -0.63 10.52
N PHE A 52 -20.40 0.53 10.84
CA PHE A 52 -20.22 0.98 12.22
C PHE A 52 -21.46 1.69 12.77
N ALA A 53 -22.53 1.86 11.98
CA ALA A 53 -23.74 2.50 12.43
C ALA A 53 -24.34 1.77 13.64
N THR A 54 -24.60 2.53 14.69
CA THR A 54 -25.17 1.98 15.93
C THR A 54 -26.68 1.86 15.81
N LYS A 55 -27.29 0.89 16.51
CA LYS A 55 -28.75 0.74 16.49
C LYS A 55 -29.42 1.94 17.17
N ARG A 56 -30.45 2.50 16.53
CA ARG A 56 -31.29 3.57 17.12
C ARG A 56 -31.81 3.11 18.50
N PRO A 57 -31.57 3.88 19.57
CA PRO A 57 -32.28 3.63 20.82
C PRO A 57 -33.79 3.76 20.58
N SER A 58 -34.58 2.90 21.23
CA SER A 58 -36.03 2.97 21.11
C SER A 58 -36.57 4.31 21.64
N TYR A 59 -37.72 4.74 21.13
CA TYR A 59 -38.36 6.00 21.51
C TYR A 59 -38.46 6.19 23.04
N LEU A 60 -38.88 5.14 23.75
CA LEU A 60 -38.97 5.14 25.21
C LEU A 60 -37.59 5.29 25.88
N ARG A 61 -36.55 4.61 25.38
CA ARG A 61 -35.19 4.74 25.94
C ARG A 61 -34.66 6.16 25.83
N VAL A 62 -34.90 6.83 24.69
CA VAL A 62 -34.50 8.24 24.51
C VAL A 62 -35.24 9.15 25.51
N LEU A 63 -36.54 8.93 25.73
CA LEU A 63 -37.31 9.70 26.72
C LEU A 63 -36.79 9.54 28.16
N PHE A 64 -36.27 8.35 28.49
CA PHE A 64 -35.61 8.07 29.77
C PHE A 64 -34.13 8.49 29.81
N GLY A 65 -33.66 9.26 28.83
CA GLY A 65 -32.32 9.83 28.82
C GLY A 65 -31.22 8.87 28.36
N ALA A 66 -31.56 7.74 27.74
CA ALA A 66 -30.57 6.90 27.09
C ALA A 66 -29.93 7.69 25.91
N LYS A 67 -28.60 7.74 25.92
CA LYS A 67 -27.81 8.37 24.84
C LYS A 67 -27.34 7.31 23.85
N VAL A 68 -27.08 7.73 22.62
CA VAL A 68 -26.38 6.88 21.66
C VAL A 68 -24.96 6.64 22.16
N THR A 69 -24.52 5.39 22.19
CA THR A 69 -23.13 5.04 22.50
C THR A 69 -22.33 5.03 21.20
N ALA A 70 -21.21 5.76 21.14
CA ALA A 70 -20.32 5.68 19.99
C ALA A 70 -19.79 4.24 19.81
N PRO A 71 -19.77 3.69 18.59
CA PRO A 71 -19.18 2.40 18.30
C PRO A 71 -17.67 2.50 18.52
N LEU A 72 -17.04 1.37 18.82
CA LEU A 72 -15.60 1.26 18.75
C LEU A 72 -15.23 1.01 17.29
N VAL A 73 -14.27 1.79 16.78
CA VAL A 73 -13.74 1.64 15.42
C VAL A 73 -12.26 1.33 15.49
N PRO A 74 -11.69 0.58 14.53
CA PRO A 74 -10.25 0.37 14.48
C PRO A 74 -9.51 1.71 14.37
N SER A 75 -8.50 1.90 15.21
CA SER A 75 -7.55 3.02 15.10
C SER A 75 -6.71 2.89 13.83
N ILE A 76 -6.16 4.01 13.36
CA ILE A 76 -5.28 4.01 12.18
C ILE A 76 -4.02 3.19 12.42
N GLY A 77 -3.41 3.29 13.60
CA GLY A 77 -2.29 2.43 13.98
C GLY A 77 -2.65 0.94 13.95
N GLY A 78 -3.84 0.56 14.42
CA GLY A 78 -4.34 -0.81 14.33
C GLY A 78 -4.48 -1.28 12.87
N LEU A 79 -5.11 -0.47 12.01
CA LEU A 79 -5.27 -0.78 10.59
C LEU A 79 -3.90 -0.95 9.89
N ILE A 80 -2.92 -0.10 10.19
CA ILE A 80 -1.56 -0.20 9.63
C ILE A 80 -0.89 -1.52 10.07
N ARG A 81 -0.97 -1.88 11.36
CA ARG A 81 -0.40 -3.15 11.87
C ARG A 81 -1.09 -4.36 11.23
N ALA A 82 -2.39 -4.30 11.00
CA ALA A 82 -3.13 -5.34 10.28
C ALA A 82 -2.63 -5.49 8.83
N GLY A 83 -2.28 -4.39 8.17
CA GLY A 83 -1.69 -4.42 6.84
C GLY A 83 -0.30 -5.05 6.86
N ASP A 84 0.49 -4.75 7.90
CA ASP A 84 1.88 -5.20 8.00
C ASP A 84 2.01 -6.72 8.12
N ILE A 85 1.01 -7.37 8.72
CA ILE A 85 0.94 -8.84 8.81
C ILE A 85 0.19 -9.46 7.63
N GLY A 86 -0.12 -8.67 6.60
CA GLY A 86 -0.68 -9.15 5.32
C GLY A 86 -2.20 -9.37 5.32
N LEU A 87 -2.96 -8.82 6.28
CA LEU A 87 -4.42 -8.99 6.27
C LEU A 87 -5.13 -8.19 5.20
N TRP A 88 -4.47 -7.15 4.70
CA TRP A 88 -4.93 -6.38 3.57
C TRP A 88 -3.72 -5.82 2.83
N THR A 89 -3.93 -5.50 1.56
CA THR A 89 -2.97 -4.85 0.68
C THR A 89 -3.61 -3.61 0.08
N SER A 90 -2.83 -2.82 -0.64
CA SER A 90 -3.32 -1.60 -1.29
C SER A 90 -4.50 -1.83 -2.25
N GLU A 91 -4.76 -3.08 -2.69
CA GLU A 91 -5.98 -3.49 -3.42
C GLU A 91 -7.26 -3.06 -2.69
N ALA A 92 -7.23 -3.04 -1.35
CA ALA A 92 -8.34 -2.53 -0.57
C ALA A 92 -8.79 -1.15 -1.11
N PHE A 93 -7.85 -0.27 -1.42
CA PHE A 93 -8.15 1.11 -1.78
C PHE A 93 -8.48 1.32 -3.26
N SER A 94 -8.18 0.38 -4.16
CA SER A 94 -8.52 0.54 -5.59
C SER A 94 -10.03 0.60 -5.83
N HIS A 95 -10.82 0.00 -4.93
CA HIS A 95 -12.27 -0.13 -5.08
C HIS A 95 -13.07 0.75 -4.11
N ILE A 96 -12.41 1.66 -3.42
CA ILE A 96 -13.07 2.50 -2.42
C ILE A 96 -14.14 3.42 -3.05
N HIS A 97 -13.92 3.83 -4.30
CA HIS A 97 -14.84 4.67 -5.08
C HIS A 97 -16.04 3.90 -5.66
N THR A 98 -15.91 2.58 -5.86
CA THR A 98 -17.00 1.74 -6.42
C THR A 98 -17.94 1.24 -5.34
N ARG A 99 -17.44 1.11 -4.10
CA ARG A 99 -18.27 0.84 -2.93
C ARG A 99 -19.13 2.07 -2.66
N ARG A 100 -20.40 1.88 -2.27
CA ARG A 100 -21.44 2.93 -2.05
C ARG A 100 -21.09 3.90 -0.91
N CYS A 101 -19.93 4.55 -0.97
CA CYS A 101 -19.70 5.76 -0.24
C CYS A 101 -20.59 6.81 -0.90
N SER A 102 -21.68 7.16 -0.23
CA SER A 102 -22.39 8.40 -0.54
C SER A 102 -21.34 9.51 -0.66
N THR A 103 -21.56 10.51 -1.50
CA THR A 103 -20.66 11.67 -1.64
C THR A 103 -20.40 12.40 -0.30
N THR A 104 -21.10 12.02 0.77
CA THR A 104 -20.98 12.49 2.14
C THR A 104 -20.24 11.54 3.09
N ALA A 105 -19.95 10.29 2.69
CA ALA A 105 -19.29 9.31 3.54
C ALA A 105 -17.81 9.70 3.75
N THR A 106 -17.41 9.81 5.01
CA THR A 106 -16.02 10.13 5.37
C THR A 106 -15.07 9.02 4.96
N GLY A 107 -13.91 9.38 4.38
CA GLY A 107 -12.94 8.40 3.87
C GLY A 107 -12.45 7.38 4.91
N TRP A 108 -12.50 7.71 6.20
CA TRP A 108 -12.12 6.80 7.29
C TRP A 108 -13.03 5.58 7.42
N VAL A 109 -14.34 5.74 7.22
CA VAL A 109 -15.29 4.60 7.28
C VAL A 109 -15.00 3.66 6.12
N ALA A 110 -14.84 4.21 4.93
CA ALA A 110 -14.51 3.46 3.73
C ALA A 110 -13.18 2.71 3.88
N LEU A 111 -12.16 3.36 4.47
CA LEU A 111 -10.86 2.76 4.81
C LEU A 111 -11.03 1.55 5.74
N ALA A 112 -11.76 1.73 6.84
CA ALA A 112 -11.94 0.71 7.86
C ALA A 112 -12.81 -0.45 7.36
N GLU A 113 -13.92 -0.18 6.68
CA GLU A 113 -14.79 -1.21 6.08
C GLU A 113 -14.03 -2.08 5.09
N THR A 114 -13.25 -1.43 4.22
CA THR A 114 -12.50 -2.14 3.19
C THR A 114 -11.41 -3.00 3.82
N THR A 115 -10.75 -2.49 4.87
CA THR A 115 -9.77 -3.27 5.63
C THR A 115 -10.42 -4.46 6.33
N LEU A 116 -11.54 -4.26 7.03
CA LEU A 116 -12.28 -5.32 7.72
C LEU A 116 -12.85 -6.34 6.73
N SER A 117 -13.25 -5.90 5.54
CA SER A 117 -13.68 -6.76 4.44
C SER A 117 -12.54 -7.67 3.98
N GLY A 118 -11.32 -7.16 3.83
CA GLY A 118 -10.12 -7.98 3.58
C GLY A 118 -9.86 -8.99 4.70
N MET A 119 -9.92 -8.54 5.97
CA MET A 119 -9.77 -9.42 7.13
C MET A 119 -10.86 -10.51 7.20
N SER A 120 -12.07 -10.21 6.74
CA SER A 120 -13.20 -11.14 6.77
C SER A 120 -13.04 -12.33 5.82
N GLN A 121 -12.12 -12.26 4.86
CA GLN A 121 -11.80 -13.36 3.96
C GLN A 121 -10.87 -14.40 4.62
N LEU A 122 -10.25 -14.07 5.75
CA LEU A 122 -9.33 -14.96 6.45
C LEU A 122 -10.09 -16.06 7.21
N GLU A 123 -9.46 -17.22 7.37
CA GLU A 123 -10.01 -18.29 8.19
C GLU A 123 -10.16 -17.85 9.67
N ASP A 124 -11.22 -18.33 10.32
CA ASP A 124 -11.50 -18.04 11.73
C ASP A 124 -10.38 -18.51 12.68
N SER A 125 -9.60 -19.51 12.26
CA SER A 125 -8.37 -19.95 12.95
C SER A 125 -7.36 -18.81 13.06
N VAL A 126 -7.03 -18.18 11.92
CA VAL A 126 -6.08 -17.07 11.82
C VAL A 126 -6.55 -15.87 12.63
N LEU A 127 -7.85 -15.53 12.56
CA LEU A 127 -8.41 -14.42 13.32
C LEU A 127 -8.35 -14.64 14.84
N ARG A 128 -8.44 -15.89 15.31
CA ARG A 128 -8.33 -16.22 16.74
C ARG A 128 -6.91 -16.06 17.27
N ASP A 129 -5.92 -16.39 16.46
CA ASP A 129 -4.50 -16.28 16.84
C ASP A 129 -4.04 -14.81 16.97
N MET A 130 -4.80 -13.87 16.40
CA MET A 130 -4.52 -12.44 16.38
C MET A 130 -5.04 -11.65 17.59
N GLU A 131 -5.65 -12.33 18.58
CA GLU A 131 -6.21 -11.70 19.79
C GLU A 131 -7.15 -10.51 19.48
N ILE A 132 -7.90 -10.60 18.37
CA ILE A 132 -8.82 -9.54 17.94
C ILE A 132 -9.91 -9.34 19.00
N PRO A 133 -10.20 -8.09 19.43
CA PRO A 133 -11.29 -7.79 20.35
C PRO A 133 -12.61 -8.39 19.87
N ALA A 134 -13.40 -8.93 20.79
CA ALA A 134 -14.61 -9.68 20.45
C ALA A 134 -15.65 -8.85 19.69
N ASP A 135 -15.71 -7.55 19.93
CA ASP A 135 -16.53 -6.59 19.19
C ASP A 135 -16.05 -6.42 17.74
N VAL A 136 -14.74 -6.25 17.51
CA VAL A 136 -14.15 -6.20 16.17
C VAL A 136 -14.37 -7.52 15.42
N LEU A 137 -14.20 -8.66 16.11
CA LEU A 137 -14.47 -9.98 15.53
C LEU A 137 -15.94 -10.13 15.13
N ALA A 138 -16.87 -9.60 15.95
CA ALA A 138 -18.28 -9.57 15.61
C ALA A 138 -18.54 -8.71 14.36
N TYR A 139 -17.86 -7.55 14.24
CA TYR A 139 -17.91 -6.74 13.03
C TYR A 139 -17.36 -7.46 11.81
N ILE A 140 -16.20 -8.11 11.89
CA ILE A 140 -15.63 -8.89 10.79
C ILE A 140 -16.63 -9.95 10.31
N ARG A 141 -17.32 -10.63 11.23
CA ARG A 141 -18.36 -11.61 10.90
C ARG A 141 -19.60 -10.98 10.27
N GLU A 142 -20.03 -9.81 10.73
CA GLU A 142 -21.13 -9.08 10.09
C GLU A 142 -20.73 -8.62 8.69
N VAL A 143 -19.55 -8.02 8.53
CA VAL A 143 -18.98 -7.66 7.22
C VAL A 143 -18.92 -8.88 6.29
N ARG A 144 -18.54 -10.06 6.79
CA ARG A 144 -18.59 -11.33 6.03
C ARG A 144 -20.01 -11.66 5.57
N LYS A 145 -21.02 -11.52 6.43
CA LYS A 145 -22.43 -11.77 6.05
C LYS A 145 -22.93 -10.78 5.00
N TRP A 146 -22.52 -9.52 5.11
CA TRP A 146 -22.89 -8.47 4.17
C TRP A 146 -22.25 -8.70 2.80
N HIS A 147 -20.97 -9.05 2.76
CA HIS A 147 -20.24 -9.27 1.51
C HIS A 147 -20.41 -10.67 0.91
N GLY A 148 -20.85 -11.67 1.68
CA GLY A 148 -21.11 -13.03 1.20
C GLY A 148 -22.18 -13.15 0.11
N SER A 149 -22.78 -12.04 -0.34
CA SER A 149 -23.73 -11.97 -1.45
C SER A 149 -23.27 -11.14 -2.66
N SER A 150 -22.14 -10.44 -2.59
CA SER A 150 -21.60 -9.67 -3.72
C SER A 150 -20.48 -10.46 -4.38
N HIS A 151 -20.67 -10.86 -5.64
CA HIS A 151 -19.63 -11.39 -6.55
C HIS A 151 -18.42 -10.47 -6.50
N SER A 152 -17.41 -10.86 -5.72
CA SER A 152 -16.26 -10.04 -5.35
C SER A 152 -15.03 -10.57 -6.09
N SER A 153 -13.94 -9.80 -6.14
CA SER A 153 -12.71 -10.13 -6.87
C SER A 153 -12.20 -11.57 -6.67
N THR A 154 -12.57 -12.23 -5.56
CA THR A 154 -12.41 -13.67 -5.31
C THR A 154 -12.78 -14.56 -6.50
N ASP A 155 -13.82 -14.26 -7.26
CA ASP A 155 -14.28 -15.10 -8.39
C ASP A 155 -13.25 -15.15 -9.54
N LEU A 156 -12.39 -14.13 -9.68
CA LEU A 156 -11.30 -14.09 -10.67
C LEU A 156 -10.08 -14.92 -10.24
N TYR A 157 -9.91 -15.13 -8.94
CA TYR A 157 -8.81 -15.89 -8.33
C TYR A 157 -9.19 -17.35 -8.00
N GLU A 158 -10.49 -17.66 -7.87
CA GLU A 158 -11.00 -18.97 -7.48
C GLU A 158 -11.15 -19.99 -8.63
N ALA A 159 -11.40 -21.25 -8.26
CA ALA A 159 -10.80 -22.46 -8.84
C ALA A 159 -11.28 -22.92 -10.23
N GLU A 160 -12.39 -22.40 -10.76
CA GLU A 160 -12.91 -22.85 -12.07
C GLU A 160 -12.41 -22.01 -13.25
N SER A 161 -12.09 -20.73 -13.02
CA SER A 161 -11.63 -19.81 -14.09
C SER A 161 -10.11 -19.59 -14.10
N ARG A 162 -9.45 -19.61 -12.91
CA ARG A 162 -8.00 -19.37 -12.68
C ARG A 162 -7.41 -18.32 -13.63
N GLN A 163 -8.10 -17.20 -13.81
CA GLN A 163 -7.62 -16.16 -14.71
C GLN A 163 -6.48 -15.36 -14.09
N LEU A 164 -6.49 -15.20 -12.76
CA LEU A 164 -5.47 -14.51 -11.98
C LEU A 164 -4.92 -15.40 -10.86
N VAL A 165 -3.67 -15.19 -10.49
CA VAL A 165 -3.03 -15.78 -9.31
C VAL A 165 -2.55 -14.64 -8.43
N ARG A 166 -2.94 -14.60 -7.14
CA ARG A 166 -2.48 -13.55 -6.23
C ARG A 166 -0.96 -13.62 -6.07
N CYS A 167 -0.26 -12.58 -6.53
CA CYS A 167 1.20 -12.60 -6.59
C CYS A 167 1.90 -12.09 -5.32
N ILE A 168 1.15 -11.70 -4.30
CA ILE A 168 1.70 -11.25 -3.02
C ILE A 168 2.24 -12.43 -2.23
N ARG A 169 3.56 -12.46 -2.04
CA ARG A 169 4.31 -13.46 -1.28
C ARG A 169 4.68 -12.88 0.08
N GLN A 170 4.55 -13.67 1.14
CA GLN A 170 5.12 -13.32 2.44
C GLN A 170 6.65 -13.23 2.35
N LEU A 171 7.26 -12.39 3.19
CA LEU A 171 8.72 -12.35 3.29
C LEU A 171 9.24 -13.72 3.77
N ASP A 172 10.48 -14.06 3.39
CA ASP A 172 11.10 -15.32 3.83
C ASP A 172 11.11 -15.36 5.37
N ARG A 173 10.60 -16.45 5.96
CA ARG A 173 10.69 -16.62 7.42
C ARG A 173 12.07 -17.10 7.78
N GLU A 174 12.80 -16.31 8.56
CA GLU A 174 14.07 -16.78 9.10
C GLU A 174 13.84 -17.93 10.08
N ALA A 175 14.61 -19.01 9.91
CA ALA A 175 14.66 -20.06 10.92
C ALA A 175 15.08 -19.42 12.25
N ARG A 176 14.29 -19.64 13.31
CA ARG A 176 14.45 -19.02 14.63
C ARG A 176 15.89 -19.14 15.11
N HIS A 177 16.70 -18.13 14.85
CA HIS A 177 17.97 -17.96 15.55
C HIS A 177 17.62 -17.46 16.94
N ALA A 178 18.18 -18.11 17.97
CA ALA A 178 17.93 -17.83 19.37
C ALA A 178 18.61 -16.51 19.81
N THR A 179 18.42 -15.44 19.04
CA THR A 179 18.74 -14.09 19.49
C THR A 179 17.73 -13.68 20.55
N GLU A 180 18.24 -13.01 21.58
CA GLU A 180 17.49 -12.58 22.75
C GLU A 180 16.17 -11.92 22.34
N VAL A 181 15.05 -12.50 22.78
CA VAL A 181 13.73 -11.89 22.60
C VAL A 181 13.77 -10.54 23.31
N PRO A 182 13.53 -9.42 22.60
CA PRO A 182 13.49 -8.11 23.24
C PRO A 182 12.52 -8.16 24.43
N SER A 183 12.98 -7.79 25.63
CA SER A 183 12.15 -7.91 26.83
C SER A 183 10.83 -7.09 26.74
N GLU A 184 10.79 -6.09 25.86
CA GLU A 184 9.62 -5.25 25.56
C GLU A 184 8.66 -5.82 24.49
N SER A 185 9.04 -6.85 23.72
CA SER A 185 8.22 -7.36 22.61
C SER A 185 7.12 -8.35 23.03
N LYS A 186 6.93 -8.59 24.33
CA LYS A 186 5.78 -9.34 24.88
C LYS A 186 4.47 -8.57 24.88
N SER A 187 4.50 -7.28 24.51
CA SER A 187 3.29 -6.54 24.09
C SER A 187 2.76 -7.19 22.81
N ARG A 188 2.02 -8.29 22.97
CA ARG A 188 1.35 -9.02 21.89
C ARG A 188 0.64 -8.03 20.98
N LEU A 189 0.72 -8.28 19.67
CA LEU A 189 0.14 -7.45 18.64
C LEU A 189 -1.34 -7.17 18.95
N ALA A 190 -1.64 -6.02 19.54
CA ALA A 190 -2.99 -5.47 19.51
C ALA A 190 -3.25 -4.97 18.08
N VAL A 191 -3.39 -5.91 17.13
CA VAL A 191 -3.65 -5.66 15.70
C VAL A 191 -4.91 -4.78 15.54
N CYS A 192 -5.80 -4.80 16.53
CA CYS A 192 -7.03 -4.04 16.52
C CYS A 192 -7.15 -3.19 17.79
N GLN A 193 -6.22 -2.25 17.98
CA GLN A 193 -6.49 -1.12 18.88
C GLN A 193 -7.73 -0.39 18.36
N THR A 194 -8.77 -0.32 19.19
CA THR A 194 -9.99 0.41 18.87
C THR A 194 -10.01 1.75 19.58
N GLU A 195 -10.62 2.74 18.95
CA GLU A 195 -10.85 4.06 19.52
C GLU A 195 -12.32 4.45 19.38
N LYS A 196 -12.75 5.41 20.21
CA LYS A 196 -14.07 6.01 20.06
C LYS A 196 -13.96 7.12 19.03
N PRO A 197 -14.67 7.03 17.90
CA PRO A 197 -14.65 8.11 16.94
C PRO A 197 -15.43 9.30 17.50
N TRP A 198 -15.16 10.47 16.96
CA TRP A 198 -15.92 11.68 17.25
C TRP A 198 -16.43 12.30 15.96
N LEU A 199 -17.48 13.11 16.05
CA LEU A 199 -18.08 13.77 14.90
C LEU A 199 -17.66 15.24 14.84
N HIS A 200 -17.18 15.67 13.68
CA HIS A 200 -16.96 17.07 13.39
C HIS A 200 -17.77 17.48 12.16
N ARG A 201 -18.72 18.41 12.32
CA ARG A 201 -19.61 18.88 11.22
C ARG A 201 -20.33 17.74 10.49
N GLY A 202 -20.72 16.70 11.21
CA GLY A 202 -21.37 15.51 10.64
C GLY A 202 -20.42 14.48 10.01
N SER A 203 -19.12 14.78 9.97
CA SER A 203 -18.08 13.89 9.47
C SER A 203 -17.42 13.12 10.60
N LEU A 204 -17.20 11.82 10.42
CA LEU A 204 -16.41 11.00 11.33
C LEU A 204 -14.95 11.45 11.37
N CYS A 205 -14.41 11.59 12.57
CA CYS A 205 -13.02 11.92 12.83
C CYS A 205 -12.42 10.91 13.80
N LEU A 206 -11.16 10.58 13.55
CA LEU A 206 -10.32 9.72 14.39
C LEU A 206 -9.20 10.54 15.01
N SER A 207 -8.72 10.13 16.18
CA SER A 207 -7.57 10.77 16.80
C SER A 207 -6.32 10.11 16.25
N VAL A 208 -5.60 10.79 15.37
CA VAL A 208 -4.47 10.21 14.66
C VAL A 208 -3.17 10.86 15.11
N ALA A 209 -2.17 10.05 15.45
CA ALA A 209 -0.83 10.50 15.75
C ALA A 209 -0.08 10.95 14.48
N ALA A 210 0.95 11.78 14.63
CA ALA A 210 1.77 12.22 13.50
C ALA A 210 2.43 11.03 12.77
N SER A 211 2.89 10.02 13.51
CA SER A 211 3.47 8.80 12.94
C SER A 211 2.45 7.94 12.19
N GLU A 212 1.21 7.84 12.68
CA GLU A 212 0.12 7.15 11.99
C GLU A 212 -0.26 7.85 10.68
N THR A 213 -0.26 9.19 10.71
CA THR A 213 -0.52 10.01 9.52
C THR A 213 0.55 9.81 8.45
N MET A 214 1.83 9.86 8.85
CA MET A 214 2.94 9.60 7.92
C MET A 214 2.89 8.19 7.37
N ALA A 215 2.69 7.19 8.23
CA ALA A 215 2.61 5.81 7.79
C ALA A 215 1.46 5.59 6.79
N LEU A 216 0.28 6.14 7.09
CA LEU A 216 -0.86 6.08 6.17
C LEU A 216 -0.57 6.80 4.84
N ALA A 217 0.01 8.01 4.91
CA ALA A 217 0.38 8.77 3.72
C ALA A 217 1.37 7.97 2.86
N THR A 218 2.41 7.38 3.46
CA THR A 218 3.38 6.53 2.76
C THR A 218 2.72 5.29 2.15
N ILE A 219 1.85 4.60 2.89
CA ILE A 219 1.13 3.42 2.39
C ILE A 219 0.22 3.78 1.23
N LEU A 220 -0.42 4.94 1.25
CA LEU A 220 -1.28 5.42 0.18
C LEU A 220 -0.50 6.12 -0.95
N GLY A 221 0.83 6.19 -0.85
CA GLY A 221 1.67 6.94 -1.79
C GLY A 221 1.29 8.43 -1.88
N ILE A 222 0.93 9.07 -0.77
CA ILE A 222 0.54 10.48 -0.71
C ILE A 222 1.79 11.33 -0.45
N PRO A 223 2.33 12.06 -1.45
CA PRO A 223 3.38 13.04 -1.20
C PRO A 223 2.77 14.22 -0.45
N LEU A 224 3.06 14.33 0.84
CA LEU A 224 2.56 15.43 1.66
C LEU A 224 3.32 16.71 1.33
N GLU A 225 2.59 17.75 0.91
CA GLU A 225 3.12 19.09 0.66
C GLU A 225 2.66 20.04 1.77
N VAL A 226 3.59 20.81 2.34
CA VAL A 226 3.30 21.93 3.22
C VAL A 226 3.07 23.16 2.36
N ASN A 227 1.92 23.81 2.54
CA ASN A 227 1.70 25.17 2.07
C ASN A 227 2.16 26.13 3.17
N ASP A 228 3.29 26.80 2.97
CA ASP A 228 3.87 27.71 3.98
C ASP A 228 2.98 28.94 4.26
N TYR A 229 2.02 29.28 3.38
CA TYR A 229 1.09 30.41 3.61
C TYR A 229 -0.11 30.00 4.46
N THR A 230 -0.79 28.93 4.07
CA THR A 230 -1.99 28.45 4.79
C THR A 230 -1.63 27.58 5.99
N GLN A 231 -0.37 27.14 6.06
CA GLN A 231 0.13 26.16 7.03
C GLN A 231 -0.68 24.85 7.00
N THR A 232 -1.34 24.56 5.87
CA THR A 232 -2.03 23.30 5.64
C THR A 232 -1.09 22.31 4.98
N ILE A 233 -1.21 21.05 5.35
CA ILE A 233 -0.46 19.96 4.73
C ILE A 233 -1.44 19.18 3.89
N LYS A 234 -1.15 19.01 2.61
CA LYS A 234 -2.03 18.24 1.73
C LYS A 234 -1.25 17.45 0.70
N GLY A 235 -1.83 16.36 0.25
CA GLY A 235 -1.27 15.55 -0.83
C GLY A 235 -2.33 14.67 -1.44
N ILE A 236 -2.04 14.16 -2.64
CA ILE A 236 -2.91 13.20 -3.32
C ILE A 236 -2.09 11.99 -3.73
N GLY A 237 -2.56 10.81 -3.34
CA GLY A 237 -1.82 9.56 -3.47
C GLY A 237 -2.35 8.61 -4.52
N ALA A 238 -1.77 7.41 -4.51
CA ALA A 238 -1.91 6.32 -5.47
C ALA A 238 -3.36 6.06 -5.96
N PHE A 239 -4.34 6.14 -5.08
CA PHE A 239 -5.73 5.77 -5.38
C PHE A 239 -6.66 6.98 -5.53
N GLY A 240 -6.08 8.14 -5.85
CA GLY A 240 -6.77 9.43 -5.78
C GLY A 240 -7.11 9.85 -4.35
N SER A 241 -6.58 9.15 -3.35
CA SER A 241 -6.78 9.46 -1.94
C SER A 241 -6.14 10.80 -1.62
N SER A 242 -6.95 11.78 -1.25
CA SER A 242 -6.49 13.09 -0.81
C SER A 242 -6.41 13.10 0.70
N LEU A 243 -5.25 13.47 1.24
CA LEU A 243 -5.07 13.72 2.66
C LEU A 243 -4.88 15.21 2.85
N GLU A 244 -5.70 15.83 3.70
CA GLU A 244 -5.55 17.22 4.12
C GLU A 244 -5.46 17.30 5.65
N ILE A 245 -4.48 18.06 6.13
CA ILE A 245 -4.23 18.28 7.55
C ILE A 245 -4.35 19.78 7.83
N GLY A 246 -5.43 20.13 8.53
CA GLY A 246 -5.71 21.50 8.93
C GLY A 246 -5.06 21.83 10.28
N ARG A 247 -4.19 22.86 10.31
CA ARG A 247 -3.52 23.33 11.55
C ARG A 247 -4.36 24.26 12.42
N GLN A 248 -5.48 24.78 11.91
CA GLN A 248 -6.27 25.80 12.64
C GLN A 248 -7.03 25.26 13.85
N ILE A 249 -6.97 23.96 14.13
CA ILE A 249 -7.75 23.31 15.18
C ILE A 249 -6.79 22.42 15.97
N THR A 250 -6.84 22.54 17.29
CA THR A 250 -6.08 21.72 18.24
C THR A 250 -7.09 20.75 18.88
N PRO A 251 -6.95 19.42 18.71
CA PRO A 251 -5.93 18.70 17.94
C PRO A 251 -6.05 18.85 16.41
N PRO A 252 -4.95 18.67 15.65
CA PRO A 252 -4.93 18.79 14.20
C PRO A 252 -5.95 17.86 13.56
N LYS A 253 -6.63 18.35 12.52
CA LYS A 253 -7.65 17.56 11.82
C LYS A 253 -7.08 16.93 10.58
N ILE A 254 -7.36 15.65 10.42
CA ILE A 254 -6.98 14.88 9.26
C ILE A 254 -8.24 14.51 8.51
N GLU A 255 -8.37 15.09 7.33
CA GLU A 255 -9.41 14.77 6.38
C GLU A 255 -8.83 13.85 5.31
N LEU A 256 -9.28 12.60 5.32
CA LEU A 256 -9.05 11.66 4.23
C LEU A 256 -10.29 11.69 3.34
N SER A 257 -10.10 12.13 2.10
CA SER A 257 -11.17 12.22 1.11
C SER A 257 -10.83 11.41 -0.14
N PHE A 258 -11.88 10.83 -0.73
CA PHE A 258 -11.83 10.06 -1.96
C PHE A 258 -12.71 10.78 -2.98
N PRO A 259 -12.15 11.75 -3.72
CA PRO A 259 -12.93 12.59 -4.63
C PRO A 259 -13.64 11.74 -5.71
N PRO A 260 -14.97 11.89 -5.90
CA PRO A 260 -15.78 11.00 -6.74
C PRO A 260 -15.56 11.18 -8.25
N HIS A 261 -14.82 12.19 -8.68
CA HIS A 261 -14.65 12.58 -10.08
C HIS A 261 -13.20 12.75 -10.49
N TRP A 262 -12.30 11.95 -9.90
CA TRP A 262 -10.99 11.84 -10.48
C TRP A 262 -11.12 11.25 -11.88
N SER A 263 -10.84 12.09 -12.89
CA SER A 263 -10.81 11.73 -14.32
C SER A 263 -9.66 10.76 -14.63
N GLU A 264 -8.85 10.44 -13.63
CA GLU A 264 -7.81 9.44 -13.74
C GLU A 264 -8.44 8.05 -13.85
N PRO A 265 -7.81 7.17 -14.64
CA PRO A 265 -8.35 5.86 -14.89
C PRO A 265 -8.49 5.03 -13.61
N VAL A 266 -9.66 4.42 -13.45
CA VAL A 266 -9.98 3.52 -12.34
C VAL A 266 -8.86 2.46 -12.23
N PRO A 267 -8.24 2.29 -11.05
CA PRO A 267 -7.18 1.32 -10.86
C PRO A 267 -7.68 -0.09 -11.16
N SER A 268 -6.79 -0.91 -11.71
CA SER A 268 -7.08 -2.29 -12.10
C SER A 268 -7.25 -3.21 -10.88
N TYR A 269 -7.95 -4.34 -11.03
CA TYR A 269 -8.16 -5.31 -9.95
C TYR A 269 -6.91 -6.16 -9.71
N SER A 270 -5.89 -5.54 -9.11
CA SER A 270 -4.61 -6.18 -8.76
C SER A 270 -4.55 -6.56 -7.29
N SER A 271 -3.72 -7.54 -6.95
CA SER A 271 -3.36 -7.85 -5.56
C SER A 271 -2.67 -6.70 -4.80
N GLY A 272 -2.31 -5.61 -5.48
CA GLY A 272 -1.79 -4.38 -4.90
C GLY A 272 -0.36 -4.52 -4.39
N TYR A 273 -0.05 -3.84 -3.30
CA TYR A 273 1.22 -3.94 -2.58
C TYR A 273 1.02 -3.98 -1.06
N THR A 274 1.97 -4.58 -0.37
CA THR A 274 1.93 -4.70 1.09
C THR A 274 2.32 -3.39 1.78
N THR A 275 1.76 -3.14 2.96
CA THR A 275 2.11 -1.95 3.76
C THR A 275 3.56 -1.98 4.21
N VAL A 276 4.10 -3.17 4.53
CA VAL A 276 5.52 -3.37 4.85
C VAL A 276 6.39 -2.91 3.70
N MET A 277 6.07 -3.33 2.47
CA MET A 277 6.85 -2.96 1.30
C MET A 277 6.76 -1.46 1.01
N ALA A 278 5.56 -0.89 1.05
CA ALA A 278 5.34 0.55 0.84
C ALA A 278 6.13 1.41 1.82
N LYS A 279 6.06 1.10 3.12
CA LYS A 279 6.82 1.82 4.15
C LYS A 279 8.32 1.64 3.96
N ASN A 280 8.81 0.41 3.84
CA ASN A 280 10.26 0.20 3.77
C ASN A 280 10.86 0.88 2.52
N ILE A 281 10.31 0.65 1.33
CA ILE A 281 10.89 1.19 0.09
C ILE A 281 10.85 2.73 0.05
N ALA A 282 9.77 3.35 0.53
CA ALA A 282 9.65 4.80 0.63
C ALA A 282 10.74 5.43 1.51
N PHE A 283 11.17 4.71 2.55
CA PHE A 283 12.20 5.14 3.49
C PHE A 283 13.61 4.62 3.12
N GLY A 284 13.80 4.08 1.90
CA GLY A 284 15.11 3.64 1.44
C GLY A 284 15.50 2.24 1.93
N CYS A 285 14.55 1.42 2.39
CA CYS A 285 14.78 0.05 2.83
C CYS A 285 14.18 -0.96 1.84
N VAL A 286 14.88 -2.05 1.55
CA VAL A 286 14.34 -3.20 0.79
C VAL A 286 14.19 -4.40 1.71
N PRO A 287 12.96 -4.78 2.13
CA PRO A 287 12.74 -5.90 3.01
C PRO A 287 12.96 -7.23 2.27
N PHE A 288 13.54 -8.22 2.96
CA PHE A 288 13.88 -9.51 2.35
C PHE A 288 13.44 -10.73 3.17
N SER A 289 13.43 -10.61 4.49
CA SER A 289 12.99 -11.67 5.40
C SER A 289 12.24 -11.07 6.60
N GLU A 290 11.54 -11.92 7.32
CA GLU A 290 10.92 -11.55 8.58
C GLU A 290 11.03 -12.67 9.61
N ASN A 291 10.95 -12.30 10.88
CA ASN A 291 10.74 -13.23 11.97
C ASN A 291 9.52 -12.78 12.81
N GLU A 292 9.40 -13.27 14.04
CA GLU A 292 8.28 -12.93 14.93
C GLU A 292 8.28 -11.45 15.33
N TYR A 293 9.46 -10.83 15.44
CA TYR A 293 9.64 -9.50 16.01
C TYR A 293 10.13 -8.46 15.00
N TRP A 294 10.84 -8.91 13.97
CA TRP A 294 11.59 -8.07 13.06
C TRP A 294 11.22 -8.32 11.60
N VAL A 295 11.20 -7.25 10.82
CA VAL A 295 11.34 -7.27 9.36
C VAL A 295 12.79 -6.93 9.06
N ASN A 296 13.52 -7.84 8.42
CA ASN A 296 14.90 -7.57 8.01
C ASN A 296 14.91 -6.91 6.64
N ALA A 297 15.63 -5.80 6.53
CA ALA A 297 15.70 -5.00 5.32
C ALA A 297 17.13 -4.51 5.06
N ILE A 298 17.44 -4.23 3.80
CA ILE A 298 18.70 -3.56 3.42
C ILE A 298 18.40 -2.07 3.32
N TYR A 299 19.05 -1.24 4.13
CA TYR A 299 18.89 0.21 4.09
C TYR A 299 19.94 0.85 3.19
N PHE A 300 19.50 1.78 2.35
CA PHE A 300 20.30 2.39 1.31
C PHE A 300 20.84 3.76 1.72
N ASN A 301 22.16 3.85 1.76
CA ASN A 301 22.93 5.08 1.71
C ASN A 301 23.90 5.01 0.49
N ASP A 302 24.66 6.07 0.23
CA ASP A 302 25.62 6.09 -0.88
C ASP A 302 26.66 4.98 -0.78
N ASP A 303 27.10 4.66 0.45
CA ASP A 303 28.07 3.60 0.72
C ASP A 303 27.54 2.22 0.32
N VAL A 304 26.27 1.91 0.65
CA VAL A 304 25.59 0.67 0.29
C VAL A 304 25.33 0.60 -1.20
N LEU A 305 24.92 1.70 -1.85
CA LEU A 305 24.79 1.76 -3.31
C LEU A 305 26.14 1.48 -3.99
N ASN A 306 27.22 2.07 -3.49
CA ASN A 306 28.57 1.80 -3.97
C ASN A 306 29.00 0.35 -3.70
N ALA A 307 28.65 -0.21 -2.54
CA ALA A 307 28.89 -1.62 -2.22
C ALA A 307 28.20 -2.54 -3.24
N ILE A 308 26.94 -2.25 -3.57
CA ILE A 308 26.16 -3.01 -4.54
C ILE A 308 26.77 -2.90 -5.94
N LYS A 309 27.11 -1.69 -6.40
CA LYS A 309 27.76 -1.50 -7.70
C LYS A 309 29.11 -2.22 -7.81
N THR A 310 29.83 -2.31 -6.68
CA THR A 310 31.12 -3.01 -6.58
C THR A 310 31.00 -4.48 -6.19
N GLY A 311 29.78 -4.98 -5.93
CA GLY A 311 29.55 -6.37 -5.52
C GLY A 311 30.03 -6.75 -4.12
N ARG A 312 30.35 -5.77 -3.26
CA ARG A 312 30.76 -6.01 -1.87
C ARG A 312 29.60 -6.54 -1.03
N ALA A 313 29.94 -7.29 0.02
CA ALA A 313 28.97 -7.73 1.01
C ALA A 313 28.47 -6.56 1.87
N ILE A 314 27.23 -6.65 2.33
CA ILE A 314 26.60 -5.72 3.26
C ILE A 314 26.48 -6.44 4.61
N THR A 315 26.82 -5.77 5.69
CA THR A 315 26.83 -6.33 7.04
C THR A 315 25.92 -5.55 7.97
N ASP A 316 25.41 -6.25 8.97
CA ASP A 316 24.73 -5.65 10.12
C ASP A 316 25.77 -5.03 11.06
N ILE A 317 25.59 -3.76 11.40
CA ILE A 317 26.35 -3.09 12.44
C ILE A 317 25.37 -2.28 13.28
N SER A 318 25.51 -2.38 14.60
CA SER A 318 24.86 -1.47 15.54
C SER A 318 25.28 -0.03 15.23
N GLY A 319 24.39 0.78 14.67
CA GLY A 319 24.73 2.14 14.28
C GLY A 319 23.52 2.99 13.93
N TYR A 320 23.78 4.29 13.80
CA TYR A 320 22.82 5.24 13.25
C TYR A 320 22.76 5.05 11.73
N GLY A 321 21.70 4.43 11.22
CA GLY A 321 21.47 4.27 9.78
C GLY A 321 20.70 5.43 9.15
N GLY A 322 20.86 6.67 9.62
CA GLY A 322 20.22 7.84 9.00
C GLY A 322 18.84 8.21 9.55
N ALA A 323 18.38 9.41 9.22
CA ALA A 323 17.12 9.94 9.75
C ALA A 323 15.90 9.22 9.18
N SER A 324 15.90 8.88 7.88
CA SER A 324 14.81 8.13 7.24
C SER A 324 14.58 6.80 7.95
N MET A 325 15.64 6.05 8.26
CA MET A 325 15.54 4.80 9.02
C MET A 325 15.01 5.02 10.44
N GLN A 326 15.48 6.07 11.15
CA GLN A 326 14.93 6.41 12.46
C GLN A 326 13.44 6.78 12.40
N TYR A 327 13.02 7.48 11.35
CA TYR A 327 11.62 7.80 11.14
C TYR A 327 10.79 6.54 10.86
N LEU A 328 11.30 5.62 10.04
CA LEU A 328 10.66 4.33 9.78
C LEU A 328 10.39 3.56 11.09
N TRP A 329 11.33 3.58 12.04
CA TRP A 329 11.17 2.96 13.36
C TRP A 329 10.10 3.60 14.25
N GLN A 330 9.75 4.87 14.02
CA GLN A 330 8.71 5.57 14.78
C GLN A 330 7.30 5.34 14.22
N LEU A 331 7.20 4.79 13.00
CA LEU A 331 5.92 4.49 12.38
C LEU A 331 5.22 3.35 13.10
N PRO A 332 3.88 3.35 13.16
CA PRO A 332 3.13 2.18 13.59
C PRO A 332 3.55 0.97 12.77
N ALA A 333 4.00 -0.07 13.46
CA ALA A 333 4.40 -1.31 12.83
C ALA A 333 3.96 -2.52 13.66
N ALA A 334 3.65 -3.62 12.95
CA ALA A 334 3.38 -4.90 13.60
C ALA A 334 4.67 -5.56 14.11
N LYS A 335 5.76 -5.33 13.38
CA LYS A 335 7.11 -5.82 13.67
C LYS A 335 8.07 -4.65 13.52
N SER A 336 9.11 -4.60 14.34
CA SER A 336 10.15 -3.58 14.20
C SER A 336 11.01 -3.85 12.96
N SER A 337 11.67 -2.84 12.40
CA SER A 337 12.57 -3.02 11.25
C SER A 337 14.01 -3.21 11.72
N SER A 338 14.66 -4.30 11.30
CA SER A 338 16.10 -4.51 11.44
C SER A 338 16.76 -4.22 10.09
N SER A 339 17.72 -3.31 10.05
CA SER A 339 18.25 -2.76 8.81
C SER A 339 19.75 -3.00 8.66
N TYR A 340 20.18 -3.49 7.49
CA TYR A 340 21.56 -3.77 7.12
C TYR A 340 22.07 -2.66 6.20
N PHE A 341 23.14 -1.96 6.60
CA PHE A 341 23.57 -0.75 5.88
C PHE A 341 25.08 -0.46 5.90
N HIS A 342 25.92 -1.40 6.31
CA HIS A 342 27.37 -1.19 6.31
C HIS A 342 28.08 -2.04 5.25
N PRO A 343 28.81 -1.44 4.30
CA PRO A 343 29.61 -2.20 3.35
C PRO A 343 30.80 -2.86 4.05
N ARG A 344 31.10 -4.10 3.69
CA ARG A 344 32.33 -4.75 4.15
C ARG A 344 33.55 -4.08 3.49
N SER A 345 34.60 -3.84 4.28
CA SER A 345 35.84 -3.18 3.81
C SER A 345 36.60 -3.98 2.76
N HIS A 346 36.54 -5.32 2.85
CA HIS A 346 37.28 -6.22 1.98
C HIS A 346 36.46 -6.64 0.77
N TRP A 347 37.15 -6.75 -0.37
CA TRP A 347 36.62 -7.35 -1.57
C TRP A 347 36.28 -8.82 -1.34
N VAL A 348 35.23 -9.25 -2.01
CA VAL A 348 34.80 -10.63 -2.01
C VAL A 348 35.47 -11.32 -3.20
N GLU A 349 36.46 -12.17 -2.94
CA GLU A 349 37.09 -12.98 -4.00
C GLU A 349 36.17 -14.09 -4.52
N ASP A 350 35.27 -14.57 -3.65
CA ASP A 350 34.30 -15.61 -4.01
C ASP A 350 33.08 -15.02 -4.72
N GLY A 351 32.95 -15.34 -6.01
CA GLY A 351 31.79 -14.96 -6.83
C GLY A 351 30.43 -15.40 -6.27
N SER A 352 30.39 -16.36 -5.33
CA SER A 352 29.18 -16.78 -4.62
C SER A 352 28.65 -15.74 -3.63
N ARG A 353 29.54 -14.90 -3.09
CA ARG A 353 29.26 -13.90 -2.04
C ARG A 353 29.05 -12.48 -2.57
N ILE A 354 29.02 -12.31 -3.89
CA ILE A 354 28.75 -11.00 -4.53
C ILE A 354 27.37 -10.49 -4.11
N GLY A 355 27.33 -9.34 -3.44
CA GLY A 355 26.10 -8.76 -2.90
C GLY A 355 25.48 -9.56 -1.74
N ALA A 356 26.26 -10.38 -1.03
CA ALA A 356 25.78 -11.08 0.16
C ALA A 356 25.42 -10.09 1.28
N VAL A 357 24.35 -10.41 2.01
CA VAL A 357 23.98 -9.76 3.27
C VAL A 357 24.34 -10.71 4.39
N GLU A 358 25.28 -10.29 5.22
CA GLU A 358 25.95 -11.16 6.18
C GLU A 358 25.74 -10.69 7.62
N SER A 359 25.93 -11.61 8.55
CA SER A 359 26.08 -11.29 9.96
C SER A 359 27.24 -10.31 10.19
N MET A 360 27.23 -9.63 11.33
CA MET A 360 28.34 -8.75 11.75
C MET A 360 29.71 -9.46 11.74
N LYS A 361 29.73 -10.78 11.99
CA LYS A 361 30.96 -11.60 11.96
C LYS A 361 31.32 -12.07 10.55
N GLY A 362 30.40 -11.98 9.59
CA GLY A 362 30.58 -12.47 8.23
C GLY A 362 30.64 -14.00 8.13
N ASP A 363 30.16 -14.72 9.14
CA ASP A 363 30.11 -16.19 9.21
C ASP A 363 28.84 -16.76 8.59
N GLN A 364 27.74 -15.99 8.60
CA GLN A 364 26.45 -16.39 8.09
C GLN A 364 25.98 -15.41 7.00
N ILE A 365 25.49 -15.96 5.89
CA ILE A 365 24.79 -15.21 4.83
C ILE A 365 23.29 -15.37 5.10
N TYR A 366 22.60 -14.25 5.35
CA TYR A 366 21.15 -14.24 5.54
C TYR A 366 20.42 -14.24 4.20
N VAL A 367 20.88 -13.37 3.29
CA VAL A 367 20.28 -13.21 1.96
C VAL A 367 21.32 -12.68 0.98
N THR A 368 20.98 -12.67 -0.30
CA THR A 368 21.73 -11.95 -1.33
C THR A 368 20.90 -10.76 -1.81
N TRP A 369 21.55 -9.65 -2.20
CA TRP A 369 20.89 -8.47 -2.74
C TRP A 369 19.96 -8.82 -3.91
N GLN A 370 20.41 -9.71 -4.78
CA GLN A 370 19.71 -10.17 -5.97
C GLN A 370 18.41 -10.91 -5.61
N ARG A 371 18.40 -11.64 -4.49
CA ARG A 371 17.18 -12.27 -3.96
C ARG A 371 16.20 -11.24 -3.39
N ALA A 372 16.70 -10.23 -2.68
CA ALA A 372 15.88 -9.12 -2.18
C ALA A 372 15.22 -8.34 -3.35
N VAL A 373 15.99 -8.01 -4.39
CA VAL A 373 15.48 -7.36 -5.63
C VAL A 373 14.42 -8.20 -6.31
N ALA A 374 14.68 -9.51 -6.48
CA ALA A 374 13.72 -10.42 -7.08
C ALA A 374 12.42 -10.51 -6.28
N GLY A 375 12.44 -10.21 -4.98
CA GLY A 375 11.27 -10.19 -4.11
C GLY A 375 10.35 -8.99 -4.30
N ILE A 376 10.84 -7.90 -4.93
CA ILE A 376 10.08 -6.65 -5.02
C ILE A 376 8.70 -6.80 -5.69
N PRO A 377 8.58 -7.41 -6.87
CA PRO A 377 7.28 -7.58 -7.54
C PRO A 377 6.31 -8.43 -6.72
N PHE A 378 6.83 -9.35 -5.90
CA PHE A 378 6.04 -10.25 -5.06
C PHE A 378 5.67 -9.64 -3.71
N GLY A 379 6.28 -8.53 -3.29
CA GLY A 379 5.75 -7.67 -2.22
C GLY A 379 4.68 -6.68 -2.73
N GLY A 380 4.46 -6.69 -4.05
CA GLY A 380 3.68 -5.73 -4.83
C GLY A 380 4.49 -4.50 -5.21
N ILE A 381 4.22 -4.00 -6.42
CA ILE A 381 4.98 -2.89 -7.01
C ILE A 381 4.51 -1.57 -6.38
N VAL A 382 5.32 -1.02 -5.48
CA VAL A 382 5.00 0.20 -4.75
C VAL A 382 5.10 1.45 -5.63
N PRO A 383 4.25 2.47 -5.41
CA PRO A 383 4.17 3.64 -6.28
C PRO A 383 5.13 4.76 -5.87
N GLN A 384 6.00 4.54 -4.87
CA GLN A 384 6.99 5.51 -4.42
C GLN A 384 8.26 4.79 -3.93
N SER A 385 9.42 5.41 -4.12
CA SER A 385 10.71 4.88 -3.68
C SER A 385 11.72 5.98 -3.38
N CYS A 386 12.79 5.66 -2.66
CA CYS A 386 14.00 6.49 -2.62
C CYS A 386 14.80 6.33 -3.93
N SER A 387 15.53 7.38 -4.33
CA SER A 387 16.39 7.40 -5.52
C SER A 387 17.45 6.29 -5.48
N LEU A 388 18.10 6.08 -4.33
CA LEU A 388 19.16 5.10 -4.17
C LEU A 388 18.66 3.67 -4.37
N VAL A 389 17.46 3.36 -3.85
CA VAL A 389 16.83 2.05 -4.05
C VAL A 389 16.48 1.84 -5.52
N ALA A 390 15.86 2.84 -6.16
CA ALA A 390 15.48 2.76 -7.57
C ALA A 390 16.73 2.57 -8.46
N GLU A 391 17.81 3.29 -8.17
CA GLU A 391 19.07 3.18 -8.90
C GLU A 391 19.75 1.81 -8.70
N ALA A 392 19.80 1.31 -7.46
CA ALA A 392 20.36 -0.01 -7.17
C ALA A 392 19.58 -1.12 -7.87
N VAL A 393 18.25 -1.04 -7.87
CA VAL A 393 17.40 -2.02 -8.57
C VAL A 393 17.62 -1.92 -10.08
N ALA A 394 17.63 -0.71 -10.64
CA ALA A 394 17.92 -0.51 -12.07
C ALA A 394 19.26 -1.13 -12.47
N PHE A 395 20.31 -0.90 -11.67
CA PHE A 395 21.63 -1.51 -11.88
C PHE A 395 21.57 -3.04 -11.89
N SER A 396 20.82 -3.65 -10.97
CA SER A 396 20.71 -5.10 -10.84
C SER A 396 19.88 -5.80 -11.93
N VAL A 397 18.90 -5.11 -12.54
CA VAL A 397 17.94 -5.75 -13.46
C VAL A 397 18.08 -5.31 -14.91
N ALA A 398 18.44 -4.05 -15.16
CA ALA A 398 18.50 -3.48 -16.50
C ALA A 398 19.87 -3.67 -17.15
N GLY A 399 20.93 -3.89 -16.36
CA GLY A 399 22.30 -3.84 -16.86
C GLY A 399 22.57 -2.48 -17.51
N THR A 400 22.89 -2.46 -18.81
CA THR A 400 23.21 -1.22 -19.54
C THR A 400 22.12 -0.72 -20.49
N ASN A 401 21.06 -1.50 -20.79
CA ASN A 401 20.10 -1.14 -21.82
C ASN A 401 18.66 -1.55 -21.47
N LEU A 402 17.79 -0.54 -21.29
CA LEU A 402 16.35 -0.70 -21.10
C LEU A 402 15.56 -0.78 -22.42
N GLY A 403 16.27 -0.72 -23.57
CA GLY A 403 15.79 -0.64 -24.94
C GLY A 403 14.29 -0.90 -25.11
N GLY A 404 13.50 0.15 -25.35
CA GLY A 404 12.06 0.09 -25.64
C GLY A 404 11.16 -0.66 -24.66
N CYS A 405 11.67 -1.22 -23.56
CA CYS A 405 11.02 -2.26 -22.76
C CYS A 405 9.67 -1.82 -22.21
N ILE A 406 9.56 -0.58 -21.75
CA ILE A 406 8.30 -0.01 -21.24
C ILE A 406 7.20 -0.06 -22.31
N ASN A 407 7.52 0.33 -23.54
CA ASN A 407 6.55 0.32 -24.63
C ASN A 407 6.12 -1.12 -24.93
N GLU A 408 7.06 -2.07 -24.96
CA GLU A 408 6.75 -3.48 -25.21
C GLU A 408 5.92 -4.14 -24.09
N ILE A 409 6.10 -3.74 -22.82
CA ILE A 409 5.22 -4.18 -21.71
C ILE A 409 3.79 -3.72 -21.95
N GLU A 410 3.60 -2.47 -22.36
CA GLU A 410 2.28 -1.89 -22.59
C GLU A 410 1.59 -2.51 -23.81
N GLU A 411 2.34 -2.82 -24.87
CA GLU A 411 1.83 -3.60 -26.00
C GLU A 411 1.48 -5.04 -25.61
N LEU A 412 2.27 -5.68 -24.75
CA LEU A 412 1.96 -7.00 -24.22
C LEU A 412 0.66 -6.99 -23.39
N ILE A 413 0.44 -5.95 -22.59
CA ILE A 413 -0.82 -5.74 -21.85
C ILE A 413 -2.01 -5.59 -22.82
N ASN A 414 -1.84 -4.82 -23.91
CA ASN A 414 -2.87 -4.69 -24.94
C ASN A 414 -3.21 -6.03 -25.60
N ASP A 415 -2.19 -6.82 -25.94
CA ASP A 415 -2.40 -8.14 -26.55
C ASP A 415 -3.08 -9.11 -25.58
N LEU A 416 -2.71 -9.08 -24.29
CA LEU A 416 -3.37 -9.89 -23.25
C LEU A 416 -4.83 -9.49 -23.05
N TYR A 417 -5.16 -8.21 -23.11
CA TYR A 417 -6.56 -7.75 -23.01
C TYR A 417 -7.48 -8.47 -24.00
N TYR A 418 -7.03 -8.70 -25.23
CA TYR A 418 -7.82 -9.43 -26.23
C TYR A 418 -7.86 -10.94 -26.00
N LEU A 419 -6.86 -11.51 -25.33
CA LEU A 419 -6.71 -12.94 -25.08
C LEU A 419 -7.32 -13.42 -23.76
N VAL A 420 -7.72 -12.52 -22.87
CA VAL A 420 -8.50 -12.88 -21.68
C VAL A 420 -9.90 -13.32 -22.14
N PRO A 421 -10.35 -14.54 -21.80
CA PRO A 421 -11.73 -14.95 -22.09
C PRO A 421 -12.69 -14.23 -21.12
N GLY A 422 -13.81 -13.72 -21.64
CA GLY A 422 -14.79 -13.00 -20.83
C GLY A 422 -15.54 -11.94 -21.62
N THR A 423 -16.57 -11.38 -21.01
CA THR A 423 -17.26 -10.19 -21.48
C THR A 423 -16.36 -8.96 -21.40
N ASP A 424 -16.72 -7.88 -22.09
CA ASP A 424 -16.00 -6.61 -21.96
C ASP A 424 -15.99 -6.09 -20.50
N ASP A 425 -17.01 -6.41 -19.71
CA ASP A 425 -17.08 -6.05 -18.30
C ASP A 425 -16.06 -6.87 -17.48
N ASP A 426 -15.91 -8.17 -17.75
CA ASP A 426 -14.89 -9.01 -17.11
C ASP A 426 -13.47 -8.50 -17.43
N LYS A 427 -13.23 -8.12 -18.69
CA LYS A 427 -11.94 -7.56 -19.11
C LYS A 427 -11.65 -6.20 -18.50
N LEU A 428 -12.70 -5.39 -18.32
CA LEU A 428 -12.63 -4.09 -17.66
C LEU A 428 -12.23 -4.25 -16.19
N THR A 429 -12.66 -5.34 -15.52
CA THR A 429 -12.15 -5.63 -14.16
C THR A 429 -10.65 -5.92 -14.17
N ILE A 430 -10.15 -6.74 -15.09
CA ILE A 430 -8.75 -7.17 -15.00
C ILE A 430 -7.76 -6.05 -15.31
N PHE A 431 -7.92 -5.24 -16.36
CA PHE A 431 -6.92 -4.21 -16.70
C PHE A 431 -7.37 -2.76 -16.45
N GLY A 432 -8.63 -2.57 -16.02
CA GLY A 432 -9.23 -1.26 -15.81
C GLY A 432 -9.77 -0.61 -17.09
N ASN A 433 -10.60 0.42 -16.91
CA ASN A 433 -11.28 1.14 -18.00
C ASN A 433 -10.31 1.75 -19.02
N PHE A 434 -9.11 2.16 -18.57
CA PHE A 434 -8.11 2.77 -19.44
C PHE A 434 -7.66 1.84 -20.57
N VAL A 435 -7.30 0.61 -20.22
CA VAL A 435 -6.80 -0.35 -21.20
C VAL A 435 -7.93 -0.73 -22.15
N GLN A 436 -9.14 -0.91 -21.62
CA GLN A 436 -10.33 -1.13 -22.45
C GLN A 436 -10.54 0.02 -23.45
N GLU A 437 -10.54 1.27 -23.00
CA GLU A 437 -10.78 2.42 -23.86
C GLU A 437 -9.67 2.60 -24.91
N ARG A 438 -8.40 2.40 -24.50
CA ARG A 438 -7.24 2.36 -25.41
C ARG A 438 -7.38 1.28 -26.47
N CYS A 439 -7.79 0.07 -26.09
CA CYS A 439 -8.02 -1.04 -27.00
C CYS A 439 -9.25 -0.83 -27.91
N ARG A 440 -10.27 -0.10 -27.46
CA ARG A 440 -11.48 0.19 -28.26
C ARG A 440 -11.24 1.27 -29.31
N THR A 441 -10.60 2.36 -28.92
CA THR A 441 -10.44 3.55 -29.78
C THR A 441 -9.47 3.31 -30.94
N ARG A 442 -8.55 2.32 -30.84
CA ARG A 442 -7.51 1.96 -31.86
C ARG A 442 -6.69 3.13 -32.41
N THR A 443 -6.87 4.31 -31.83
CA THR A 443 -6.25 5.57 -32.18
C THR A 443 -5.59 6.03 -30.91
N TRP A 444 -4.28 6.25 -30.98
CA TRP A 444 -3.52 6.90 -29.92
C TRP A 444 -4.04 8.34 -29.83
N ILE A 445 -5.18 8.56 -29.20
CA ILE A 445 -5.58 9.92 -28.84
C ILE A 445 -4.63 10.32 -27.71
N GLU A 446 -3.50 10.91 -28.12
CA GLU A 446 -2.34 11.35 -27.34
C GLU A 446 -2.64 12.49 -26.36
N THR A 447 -3.82 12.57 -25.74
CA THR A 447 -4.04 13.66 -24.80
C THR A 447 -3.34 13.41 -23.46
N ASP A 448 -3.17 12.15 -23.02
CA ASP A 448 -2.39 11.81 -21.83
C ASP A 448 -1.69 10.45 -21.96
N ASN A 449 -0.36 10.42 -21.96
CA ASN A 449 0.41 9.19 -22.11
C ASN A 449 0.58 8.43 -20.78
N TRP A 450 -0.49 7.77 -20.32
CA TRP A 450 -0.50 6.95 -19.08
C TRP A 450 0.40 5.70 -19.12
N THR A 451 1.13 5.47 -20.21
CA THR A 451 2.17 4.41 -20.30
C THR A 451 3.48 4.81 -19.62
N ARG A 452 3.67 6.12 -19.41
CA ARG A 452 4.85 6.68 -18.76
C ARG A 452 4.33 7.58 -17.64
N PRO A 453 4.15 7.06 -16.41
CA PRO A 453 3.79 7.92 -15.31
C PRO A 453 4.84 9.04 -15.27
N VAL A 454 4.36 10.28 -15.27
CA VAL A 454 5.24 11.41 -14.97
C VAL A 454 5.81 11.09 -13.59
N ARG A 455 7.15 11.10 -13.43
CA ARG A 455 7.85 10.74 -12.18
C ARG A 455 7.37 11.52 -10.93
N LEU A 456 6.49 12.50 -11.11
CA LEU A 456 5.91 13.35 -10.08
C LEU A 456 4.45 12.99 -9.72
N ASN A 457 3.75 12.17 -10.51
CA ASN A 457 2.35 11.81 -10.25
C ASN A 457 2.25 10.38 -9.69
N THR A 458 2.12 10.29 -8.36
CA THR A 458 1.95 9.00 -7.66
C THR A 458 0.68 8.25 -8.07
N PRO A 459 -0.48 8.89 -8.19
CA PRO A 459 -1.66 8.27 -8.81
C PRO A 459 -1.41 7.60 -10.17
N SER A 460 -0.75 8.30 -11.12
CA SER A 460 -0.41 7.71 -12.43
C SER A 460 0.50 6.49 -12.30
N ALA A 461 1.47 6.55 -11.38
CA ALA A 461 2.38 5.44 -11.11
C ALA A 461 1.64 4.24 -10.53
N ALA A 462 0.72 4.47 -9.59
CA ALA A 462 -0.10 3.41 -9.00
C ALA A 462 -1.00 2.73 -10.04
N THR A 463 -1.65 3.49 -10.93
CA THR A 463 -2.44 2.89 -12.01
C THR A 463 -1.55 2.10 -12.97
N THR A 464 -0.36 2.59 -13.30
CA THR A 464 0.59 1.87 -14.17
C THR A 464 1.10 0.58 -13.52
N PHE A 465 1.52 0.65 -12.26
CA PHE A 465 2.05 -0.48 -11.53
C PHE A 465 0.97 -1.49 -11.14
N GLY A 466 -0.29 -1.06 -10.95
CA GLY A 466 -1.44 -1.96 -10.85
C GLY A 466 -1.62 -2.81 -12.12
N ARG A 467 -1.43 -2.22 -13.31
CA ARG A 467 -1.44 -3.00 -14.57
C ARG A 467 -0.28 -3.97 -14.66
N TYR A 468 0.91 -3.58 -14.18
CA TYR A 468 2.08 -4.47 -14.16
C TYR A 468 1.89 -5.63 -13.18
N MET A 469 1.22 -5.38 -12.05
CA MET A 469 0.80 -6.45 -11.14
C MET A 469 -0.18 -7.40 -11.84
N ASN A 470 -1.16 -6.89 -12.58
CA ASN A 470 -2.12 -7.78 -13.28
C ASN A 470 -1.47 -8.59 -14.40
N LEU A 471 -0.50 -7.98 -15.09
CA LEU A 471 0.35 -8.70 -16.02
C LEU A 471 1.09 -9.86 -15.31
N LEU A 472 1.69 -9.61 -14.14
CA LEU A 472 2.37 -10.63 -13.35
C LEU A 472 1.42 -11.76 -12.94
N GLU A 473 0.22 -11.42 -12.47
CA GLU A 473 -0.81 -12.39 -12.02
C GLU A 473 -1.30 -13.28 -13.16
N ILE A 474 -1.54 -12.71 -14.34
CA ILE A 474 -1.96 -13.45 -15.54
C ILE A 474 -0.81 -14.36 -16.02
N VAL A 475 0.42 -13.86 -16.02
CA VAL A 475 1.59 -14.63 -16.43
C VAL A 475 1.80 -15.80 -15.47
N ALA A 476 1.70 -15.57 -14.16
CA ALA A 476 1.76 -16.60 -13.13
C ALA A 476 0.63 -17.65 -13.27
N ALA A 477 -0.56 -17.22 -13.70
CA ALA A 477 -1.69 -18.09 -13.99
C ALA A 477 -1.50 -18.95 -15.25
N ARG A 478 -0.75 -18.46 -16.26
CA ARG A 478 -0.68 -19.07 -17.60
C ARG A 478 0.56 -19.94 -17.86
N PHE A 479 1.64 -19.79 -17.12
CA PHE A 479 2.82 -20.64 -17.37
C PHE A 479 2.60 -22.08 -16.87
N GLN A 480 3.22 -23.06 -17.56
CA GLN A 480 3.12 -24.47 -17.17
C GLN A 480 3.95 -24.77 -15.91
N SER A 481 3.30 -25.24 -14.84
CA SER A 481 3.97 -25.87 -13.69
C SER A 481 3.76 -27.37 -13.74
N ARG A 482 4.84 -28.14 -13.77
CA ARG A 482 4.80 -29.61 -13.89
C ARG A 482 4.61 -30.34 -12.55
N ASP A 483 4.88 -29.67 -11.43
CA ASP A 483 5.22 -30.38 -10.18
C ASP A 483 4.24 -30.14 -9.02
N GLY A 484 3.08 -29.51 -9.26
CA GLY A 484 2.13 -29.17 -8.19
C GLY A 484 2.66 -28.20 -7.13
N LEU A 485 3.93 -27.79 -7.24
CA LEU A 485 4.59 -26.75 -6.47
C LEU A 485 3.89 -25.40 -6.70
N ASP A 486 3.93 -24.56 -5.67
CA ASP A 486 3.45 -23.18 -5.74
C ASP A 486 4.13 -22.45 -6.91
N ARG A 487 3.32 -22.07 -7.91
CA ARG A 487 3.76 -21.39 -9.12
C ARG A 487 4.49 -20.09 -8.79
N MET A 488 4.04 -19.40 -7.75
CA MET A 488 4.65 -18.14 -7.33
C MET A 488 6.07 -18.35 -6.82
N GLU A 489 6.29 -19.38 -6.01
CA GLU A 489 7.61 -19.71 -5.48
C GLU A 489 8.58 -20.18 -6.60
N ILE A 490 8.09 -20.95 -7.58
CA ILE A 490 8.90 -21.33 -8.74
C ILE A 490 9.31 -20.09 -9.55
N LEU A 491 8.36 -19.20 -9.85
CA LEU A 491 8.62 -17.99 -10.60
C LEU A 491 9.57 -17.04 -9.87
N PHE A 492 9.38 -16.86 -8.55
CA PHE A 492 10.28 -16.09 -7.70
C PHE A 492 11.71 -16.64 -7.71
N ARG A 493 11.87 -17.96 -7.54
CA ARG A 493 13.20 -18.61 -7.59
C ARG A 493 13.89 -18.42 -8.94
N LYS A 494 13.15 -18.59 -10.04
CA LYS A 494 13.71 -18.38 -11.38
C LYS A 494 14.06 -16.92 -11.64
N THR A 495 13.24 -16.00 -11.16
CA THR A 495 13.52 -14.55 -11.20
C THR A 495 14.80 -14.23 -10.43
N HIS A 496 14.97 -14.79 -9.24
CA HIS A 496 16.21 -14.64 -8.47
C HIS A 496 17.43 -15.15 -9.23
N GLU A 497 17.39 -16.34 -9.85
CA GLU A 497 18.49 -16.85 -10.67
C GLU A 497 18.85 -15.90 -11.82
N CYS A 498 17.83 -15.39 -12.52
CA CYS A 498 17.99 -14.46 -13.62
C CYS A 498 18.64 -13.14 -13.16
N VAL A 499 18.08 -12.50 -12.13
CA VAL A 499 18.61 -11.27 -11.55
C VAL A 499 20.03 -11.48 -11.01
N ALA A 500 20.31 -12.64 -10.41
CA ALA A 500 21.64 -12.99 -9.93
C ALA A 500 22.69 -13.03 -11.05
N ALA A 501 22.36 -13.63 -12.19
CA ALA A 501 23.25 -13.67 -13.36
C ALA A 501 23.53 -12.27 -13.93
N ILE A 502 22.49 -11.45 -14.09
CA ILE A 502 22.60 -10.09 -14.64
C ILE A 502 23.43 -9.20 -13.73
N TYR A 503 23.13 -9.21 -12.43
CA TYR A 503 23.84 -8.38 -11.46
C TYR A 503 25.31 -8.75 -11.37
N LYS A 504 25.66 -10.05 -11.35
CA LYS A 504 27.06 -10.48 -11.36
C LYS A 504 27.80 -9.95 -12.59
N ALA A 505 27.19 -10.03 -13.77
CA ALA A 505 27.76 -9.49 -14.99
C ALA A 505 27.89 -7.94 -14.92
N ALA A 506 26.88 -7.25 -14.38
CA ALA A 506 26.87 -5.79 -14.23
C ALA A 506 27.98 -5.30 -13.30
N VAL A 507 28.19 -5.97 -12.16
CA VAL A 507 29.30 -5.72 -11.23
C VAL A 507 30.64 -5.85 -11.94
N LYS A 508 30.86 -6.92 -12.71
CA LYS A 508 32.12 -7.10 -13.47
C LYS A 508 32.35 -5.96 -14.47
N VAL A 509 31.32 -5.57 -15.22
CA VAL A 509 31.41 -4.42 -16.15
C VAL A 509 31.73 -3.13 -15.40
N TYR A 510 31.09 -2.90 -14.26
CA TYR A 510 31.32 -1.72 -13.44
C TYR A 510 32.78 -1.66 -12.95
N LEU A 511 33.30 -2.77 -12.41
CA LEU A 511 34.68 -2.86 -11.94
C LEU A 511 35.71 -2.72 -13.06
N LEU A 512 35.45 -3.25 -14.25
CA LEU A 512 36.32 -3.08 -15.42
C LEU A 512 36.43 -1.63 -15.90
N LYS A 513 35.41 -0.81 -15.64
CA LYS A 513 35.40 0.63 -15.97
C LYS A 513 35.94 1.50 -14.84
N ALA A 514 35.96 1.00 -13.61
CA ALA A 514 36.41 1.75 -12.45
C ALA A 514 37.95 1.88 -12.46
N PRO A 515 38.51 3.08 -12.25
CA PRO A 515 39.96 3.32 -12.30
C PRO A 515 40.74 2.78 -11.08
N GLN A 516 40.21 1.80 -10.32
CA GLN A 516 40.85 1.32 -9.09
C GLN A 516 41.92 0.26 -9.36
N THR A 517 43.06 0.39 -8.67
CA THR A 517 44.28 -0.42 -8.84
C THR A 517 44.21 -1.83 -8.26
N ASP A 518 43.22 -2.12 -7.40
CA ASP A 518 43.18 -3.36 -6.61
C ASP A 518 42.00 -4.27 -6.98
N ALA A 519 41.28 -3.97 -8.07
CA ALA A 519 40.22 -4.85 -8.55
C ALA A 519 40.84 -6.17 -9.04
N PRO A 520 40.24 -7.33 -8.71
CA PRO A 520 40.72 -8.60 -9.26
C PRO A 520 40.70 -8.55 -10.79
N ALA A 521 41.54 -9.34 -11.46
CA ALA A 521 41.59 -9.40 -12.92
C ALA A 521 40.36 -10.15 -13.50
N TRP A 522 39.17 -9.61 -13.30
CA TRP A 522 37.92 -10.18 -13.80
C TRP A 522 37.89 -10.10 -15.32
N ARG A 523 37.43 -11.18 -15.97
CA ARG A 523 37.04 -11.17 -17.38
C ARG A 523 35.56 -11.55 -17.46
N LEU A 524 34.84 -10.88 -18.36
CA LEU A 524 33.47 -11.27 -18.69
C LEU A 524 33.53 -12.55 -19.52
N THR A 525 32.71 -13.53 -19.14
CA THR A 525 32.46 -14.68 -20.01
C THR A 525 31.61 -14.24 -21.21
N ALA A 526 31.62 -15.03 -22.30
CA ALA A 526 30.76 -14.76 -23.45
C ALA A 526 29.27 -14.76 -23.06
N GLU A 527 28.88 -15.66 -22.15
CA GLU A 527 27.52 -15.75 -21.61
C GLU A 527 27.13 -14.51 -20.80
N GLU A 528 28.01 -14.01 -19.93
CA GLU A 528 27.76 -12.80 -19.14
C GLU A 528 27.60 -11.56 -20.04
N LYS A 529 28.43 -11.48 -21.08
CA LYS A 529 28.31 -10.43 -22.09
C LYS A 529 26.96 -10.52 -22.82
N GLN A 530 26.57 -11.71 -23.25
CA GLN A 530 25.28 -11.95 -23.90
C GLN A 530 24.09 -11.58 -23.00
N VAL A 531 24.13 -11.91 -21.71
CA VAL A 531 23.06 -11.59 -20.75
C VAL A 531 22.89 -10.09 -20.55
N LEU A 532 23.99 -9.32 -20.57
CA LEU A 532 23.98 -7.86 -20.46
C LEU A 532 23.56 -7.16 -21.75
N GLU A 533 23.96 -7.71 -22.89
CA GLU A 533 23.62 -7.18 -24.21
C GLU A 533 22.21 -7.59 -24.67
N LEU A 534 21.52 -8.45 -23.91
CA LEU A 534 20.15 -8.83 -24.18
C LEU A 534 19.23 -7.59 -24.16
N ASP A 535 18.74 -7.22 -25.33
CA ASP A 535 17.73 -6.18 -25.48
C ASP A 535 16.38 -6.66 -24.93
N LEU A 536 15.94 -6.03 -23.83
CA LEU A 536 14.70 -6.39 -23.14
C LEU A 536 13.46 -6.20 -24.03
N ALA A 537 13.43 -5.18 -24.90
CA ALA A 537 12.32 -5.04 -25.87
C ALA A 537 12.27 -6.22 -26.81
N SER A 538 13.40 -6.59 -27.43
CA SER A 538 13.45 -7.73 -28.35
C SER A 538 13.03 -9.04 -27.67
N ALA A 539 13.48 -9.28 -26.44
CA ALA A 539 13.08 -10.45 -25.66
C ALA A 539 11.56 -10.46 -25.41
N LEU A 540 10.99 -9.32 -25.01
CA LEU A 540 9.56 -9.20 -24.73
C LEU A 540 8.70 -9.28 -26.00
N ALA A 541 9.16 -8.72 -27.12
CA ALA A 541 8.52 -8.86 -28.42
C ALA A 541 8.45 -10.32 -28.88
N SER A 542 9.48 -11.12 -28.57
CA SER A 542 9.47 -12.56 -28.80
C SER A 542 8.39 -13.26 -27.96
N VAL A 543 8.29 -12.94 -26.67
CA VAL A 543 7.24 -13.47 -25.77
C VAL A 543 5.85 -13.10 -26.28
N ARG A 544 5.64 -11.84 -26.67
CA ARG A 544 4.40 -11.34 -27.29
C ARG A 544 4.04 -12.13 -28.55
N GLY A 545 5.03 -12.43 -29.39
CA GLY A 545 4.86 -13.23 -30.60
C GLY A 545 4.44 -14.69 -30.32
N LYS A 546 4.88 -15.29 -29.21
CA LYS A 546 4.42 -16.62 -28.75
C LYS A 546 2.98 -16.54 -28.25
N LEU A 547 2.67 -15.53 -27.45
CA LEU A 547 1.35 -15.31 -26.88
C LEU A 547 0.26 -15.17 -27.98
N LYS A 548 0.56 -14.45 -29.07
CA LYS A 548 -0.34 -14.32 -30.24
C LYS A 548 -0.60 -15.64 -30.97
N ARG A 549 0.36 -16.56 -30.93
CA ARG A 549 0.25 -17.89 -31.54
C ARG A 549 -0.50 -18.88 -30.66
N THR A 550 -1.03 -18.44 -29.52
CA THR A 550 -1.65 -19.28 -28.48
C THR A 550 -0.70 -20.31 -27.88
N ASP A 551 0.62 -20.09 -28.03
CA ASP A 551 1.63 -20.92 -27.39
C ASP A 551 1.58 -20.71 -25.86
N LEU A 552 1.81 -21.79 -25.11
CA LEU A 552 1.88 -21.72 -23.65
C LEU A 552 3.16 -20.99 -23.23
N LEU A 553 3.03 -20.06 -22.28
CA LEU A 553 4.17 -19.33 -21.74
C LEU A 553 5.08 -20.29 -20.98
N THR A 554 6.38 -20.22 -21.27
CA THR A 554 7.41 -20.93 -20.51
C THR A 554 7.75 -20.19 -19.21
N LEU A 555 8.41 -20.86 -18.27
CA LEU A 555 8.89 -20.24 -17.04
C LEU A 555 9.94 -19.14 -17.35
N GLU A 556 10.74 -19.35 -18.40
CA GLU A 556 11.71 -18.38 -18.90
C GLU A 556 11.02 -17.13 -19.45
N ASP A 557 9.95 -17.29 -20.23
CA ASP A 557 9.16 -16.17 -20.76
C ASP A 557 8.57 -15.35 -19.60
N ALA A 558 8.00 -16.03 -18.59
CA ALA A 558 7.48 -15.37 -17.39
C ALA A 558 8.57 -14.60 -16.64
N THR A 559 9.76 -15.20 -16.49
CA THR A 559 10.91 -14.57 -15.82
C THR A 559 11.39 -13.32 -16.54
N VAL A 560 11.41 -13.34 -17.88
CA VAL A 560 11.72 -12.15 -18.69
C VAL A 560 10.72 -11.03 -18.42
N ILE A 561 9.42 -11.35 -18.36
CA ILE A 561 8.38 -10.36 -18.04
C ILE A 561 8.61 -9.75 -16.66
N VAL A 562 8.89 -10.56 -15.62
CA VAL A 562 9.16 -10.05 -14.27
C VAL A 562 10.38 -9.12 -14.24
N ARG A 563 11.46 -9.48 -14.95
CA ARG A 563 12.63 -8.63 -15.11
C ARG A 563 12.28 -7.30 -15.78
N CYS A 564 11.49 -7.33 -16.85
CA CYS A 564 11.03 -6.14 -17.56
C CYS A 564 10.19 -5.23 -16.64
N ILE A 565 9.30 -5.81 -15.83
CA ILE A 565 8.51 -5.08 -14.82
C ILE A 565 9.42 -4.38 -13.80
N LEU A 566 10.40 -5.09 -13.25
CA LEU A 566 11.38 -4.52 -12.30
C LEU A 566 12.15 -3.36 -12.93
N ALA A 567 12.60 -3.53 -14.17
CA ALA A 567 13.36 -2.52 -14.90
C ALA A 567 12.51 -1.28 -15.19
N ALA A 568 11.25 -1.46 -15.60
CA ALA A 568 10.30 -0.38 -15.82
C ALA A 568 9.98 0.36 -14.52
N TRP A 569 9.69 -0.37 -13.44
CA TRP A 569 9.44 0.18 -12.11
C TRP A 569 10.60 1.07 -11.64
N ALA A 570 11.82 0.57 -11.66
CA ALA A 570 12.99 1.30 -11.19
C ALA A 570 13.23 2.62 -11.93
N VAL A 571 12.79 2.72 -13.19
CA VAL A 571 12.95 3.91 -14.03
C VAL A 571 11.81 4.90 -13.85
N GLN A 572 10.61 4.40 -13.56
CA GLN A 572 9.36 5.16 -13.57
C GLN A 572 8.85 5.52 -12.18
N VAL A 573 9.30 4.82 -11.13
CA VAL A 573 8.80 5.01 -9.76
C VAL A 573 9.02 6.46 -9.30
N PRO A 574 7.97 7.14 -8.83
CA PRO A 574 8.09 8.43 -8.19
C PRO A 574 9.09 8.41 -7.03
N ILE A 575 9.97 9.42 -7.00
CA ILE A 575 11.05 9.51 -6.01
C ILE A 575 10.64 10.41 -4.86
N ILE A 576 10.65 9.86 -3.65
CA ILE A 576 10.52 10.63 -2.41
C ILE A 576 11.88 11.25 -2.09
N ARG A 577 11.90 12.56 -1.85
CA ARG A 577 13.09 13.29 -1.41
C ARG A 577 12.99 13.58 0.07
N TRP A 578 13.90 13.04 0.86
CA TRP A 578 13.99 13.32 2.28
C TRP A 578 14.82 14.58 2.52
N LYS A 579 14.49 15.37 3.54
CA LYS A 579 15.05 16.72 3.77
C LYS A 579 16.57 16.73 3.96
N ASP A 580 17.15 15.65 4.49
CA ASP A 580 18.61 15.56 4.70
C ASP A 580 19.36 15.51 3.35
N GLU A 581 18.79 14.91 2.31
CA GLU A 581 19.34 14.95 0.93
C GLU A 581 19.33 16.38 0.35
N MET A 582 18.41 17.24 0.81
CA MET A 582 18.36 18.64 0.36
C MET A 582 19.39 19.52 1.04
N LEU A 583 19.77 19.21 2.28
CA LEU A 583 20.77 19.99 3.02
C LEU A 583 22.19 19.73 2.49
N ASP A 584 22.50 18.49 2.10
CA ASP A 584 23.82 18.15 1.57
C ASP A 584 24.02 18.60 0.10
N SER A 585 22.94 18.79 -0.67
CA SER A 585 23.02 19.23 -2.07
C SER A 585 23.02 20.74 -2.27
N ASP A 586 22.41 21.53 -1.37
CA ASP A 586 22.30 23.00 -1.50
C ASP A 586 23.39 23.77 -0.72
N LEU A 587 24.23 23.11 0.10
CA LEU A 587 25.36 23.74 0.80
C LEU A 587 26.65 23.74 -0.02
N GLY A 588 26.61 24.38 -1.20
CA GLY A 588 27.81 25.02 -1.72
C GLY A 588 28.23 26.15 -0.77
N PRO A 589 29.54 26.35 -0.49
CA PRO A 589 30.02 27.16 0.65
C PRO A 589 29.77 28.69 0.61
N LEU A 590 28.80 29.23 -0.14
CA LEU A 590 28.72 30.68 -0.40
C LEU A 590 27.33 31.35 -0.42
N SER A 591 26.23 30.70 -0.03
CA SER A 591 24.92 31.39 -0.02
C SER A 591 24.53 31.93 1.36
N THR A 592 24.88 33.19 1.66
CA THR A 592 24.40 33.95 2.84
C THR A 592 22.99 34.52 2.67
N ILE A 593 22.26 34.14 1.62
CA ILE A 593 20.89 34.62 1.37
C ILE A 593 19.91 33.63 2.01
N PRO A 594 19.05 34.06 2.95
CA PRO A 594 18.01 33.18 3.48
C PRO A 594 17.11 32.74 2.31
N PRO A 595 16.84 31.43 2.16
CA PRO A 595 16.04 30.93 1.05
C PRO A 595 14.67 31.61 1.08
N LEU A 596 14.27 32.22 -0.04
CA LEU A 596 12.92 32.74 -0.21
C LEU A 596 11.91 31.63 0.12
N PRO A 597 10.80 31.94 0.83
CA PRO A 597 9.79 30.94 1.16
C PRO A 597 9.31 30.26 -0.11
N ARG A 598 9.52 28.94 -0.19
CA ARG A 598 9.03 28.14 -1.32
C ARG A 598 7.51 28.04 -1.17
N ILE A 599 6.77 28.34 -2.24
CA ILE A 599 5.30 28.31 -2.21
C ILE A 599 4.76 26.94 -1.75
N ARG A 600 5.51 25.86 -2.03
CA ARG A 600 5.26 24.50 -1.55
C ARG A 600 6.57 23.74 -1.32
N ARG A 601 6.61 22.91 -0.28
CA ARG A 601 7.71 21.95 -0.03
C ARG A 601 7.16 20.63 0.51
N LEU A 602 7.91 19.54 0.36
CA LEU A 602 7.53 18.26 0.97
C LEU A 602 7.53 18.37 2.50
N ALA A 603 6.51 17.79 3.13
CA ALA A 603 6.37 17.76 4.58
C ALA A 603 7.32 16.74 5.19
N VAL A 604 8.01 17.15 6.24
CA VAL A 604 8.73 16.25 7.17
C VAL A 604 7.91 16.03 8.45
N LEU A 605 8.28 15.06 9.28
CA LEU A 605 7.59 14.81 10.55
C LEU A 605 7.54 16.06 11.44
N GLY A 606 8.60 16.88 11.45
CA GLY A 606 8.61 18.15 12.18
C GLY A 606 7.64 19.22 11.64
N ASP A 607 7.16 19.07 10.41
CA ASP A 607 6.11 19.93 9.85
C ASP A 607 4.72 19.45 10.24
N LEU A 608 4.56 18.15 10.50
CA LEU A 608 3.33 17.69 11.10
C LEU A 608 3.23 18.31 12.48
N PRO A 609 2.10 18.95 12.80
CA PRO A 609 1.90 19.51 14.13
C PRO A 609 2.23 18.43 15.16
N GLN A 610 3.20 18.69 16.03
CA GLN A 610 3.48 17.81 17.15
C GLN A 610 2.17 17.67 17.92
N VAL A 611 1.60 16.46 17.93
CA VAL A 611 0.46 16.13 18.80
C VAL A 611 0.89 16.15 20.28
N ALA A 612 2.17 16.43 20.56
CA ALA A 612 2.70 16.71 21.88
C ALA A 612 2.33 18.11 22.37
N GLY A 613 1.06 18.26 22.71
CA GLY A 613 0.53 19.38 23.47
C GLY A 613 -0.84 19.02 24.01
N LEU A 614 -0.99 17.82 24.61
CA LEU A 614 -2.05 17.41 25.54
C LEU A 614 -1.78 15.97 26.02
N GLY A 615 -0.87 15.86 26.99
CA GLY A 615 -1.09 15.05 28.18
C GLY A 615 -1.44 16.01 29.29
#